data_AF-A0AAP4EDU0-F1
#
_entry.id   AF-A0AAP4EDU0-F1
#
_cell.length_a   1.000
_cell.length_b   1.000
_cell.length_c   1.000
_cell.angle_alpha   90.00
_cell.angle_beta   90.00
_cell.angle_gamma   90.00
#
_symmetry.space_group_name_H-M   'P 1'
#
loop_
_entity.id
_entity.type
_entity.pdbx_description
1 polymer ?
#
loop_
_entity_poly.entity_id
_entity_poly.type
_entity_poly.pdbx_seq_one_letter_code
_entity_poly.pdbx_strand_id
1 'polypeptide(L)'
;MRDINEVLHRLAVTRLGCPTFVLDELERLYNEAEENGMANALLEADLYESKQEVIRLNYIAEKQSDELIREKELVNSRRKQSAEVPRPIDEWGEDHGDVLWWEFPIVEPPYCGTPLDADWPDYHTHWTPINIPVLKED
;
A
#
# COMPACT_ATOMS: atom_id res chain seq x y z
N MET A 1 -10.03 -9.73 -39.23
CA MET A 1 -10.30 -11.16 -39.45
C MET A 1 -11.46 -11.24 -40.45
N ARG A 2 -11.22 -11.66 -41.70
CA ARG A 2 -12.34 -11.88 -42.65
C ARG A 2 -13.07 -13.13 -42.19
N ASP A 3 -14.39 -13.08 -42.10
CA ASP A 3 -15.20 -14.23 -41.69
C ASP A 3 -14.94 -15.39 -42.65
N ILE A 4 -14.68 -16.59 -42.13
CA ILE A 4 -14.51 -17.81 -42.93
C ILE A 4 -15.71 -17.99 -43.87
N ASN A 5 -16.92 -17.63 -43.43
CA ASN A 5 -18.12 -17.69 -44.26
C ASN A 5 -18.09 -16.68 -45.42
N GLU A 6 -17.48 -15.50 -45.23
CA GLU A 6 -17.32 -14.49 -46.27
C GLU A 6 -16.31 -14.94 -47.33
N VAL A 7 -15.21 -15.60 -46.93
CA VAL A 7 -14.23 -16.12 -47.90
C VAL A 7 -14.76 -17.35 -48.63
N LEU A 8 -15.43 -18.28 -47.93
CA LEU A 8 -16.12 -19.40 -48.56
C LEU A 8 -17.20 -18.92 -49.55
N HIS A 9 -17.95 -17.88 -49.18
CA HIS A 9 -18.93 -17.25 -50.06
C HIS A 9 -18.26 -16.59 -51.27
N ARG A 10 -17.14 -15.87 -51.10
CA ARG A 10 -16.39 -15.30 -52.22
C ARG A 10 -15.81 -16.39 -53.13
N LEU A 11 -15.17 -17.43 -52.60
CA LEU A 11 -14.65 -18.56 -53.38
C LEU A 11 -15.76 -19.26 -54.17
N ALA A 12 -16.95 -19.44 -53.57
CA ALA A 12 -18.12 -19.98 -54.24
C ALA A 12 -18.66 -19.06 -55.35
N VAL A 13 -18.68 -17.74 -55.12
CA VAL A 13 -19.15 -16.72 -56.08
C VAL A 13 -18.16 -16.51 -57.22
N THR A 14 -16.85 -16.67 -57.00
CA THR A 14 -15.82 -16.37 -58.02
C THR A 14 -15.65 -17.45 -59.09
N ARG A 15 -16.44 -18.55 -59.07
CA ARG A 15 -16.43 -19.65 -60.06
C ARG A 15 -15.01 -20.04 -60.48
N LEU A 16 -14.36 -20.79 -59.61
CA LEU A 16 -12.98 -21.28 -59.71
C LEU A 16 -12.67 -21.90 -61.09
N GLY A 17 -12.05 -21.12 -61.97
CA GLY A 17 -11.48 -21.62 -63.22
C GLY A 17 -10.06 -22.17 -63.06
N CYS A 18 -9.41 -21.91 -61.93
CA CYS A 18 -8.03 -22.32 -61.67
C CYS A 18 -7.89 -22.97 -60.28
N PRO A 19 -7.76 -24.30 -60.20
CA PRO A 19 -7.67 -25.04 -58.93
C PRO A 19 -6.49 -24.63 -58.04
N THR A 20 -5.41 -24.12 -58.63
CA THR A 20 -4.20 -23.70 -57.91
C THR A 20 -4.45 -22.49 -57.02
N PHE A 21 -5.16 -21.46 -57.53
CA PHE A 21 -5.49 -20.25 -56.78
C PHE A 21 -6.32 -20.52 -55.50
N VAL A 22 -7.14 -21.57 -55.54
CA VAL A 22 -7.99 -21.98 -54.40
C VAL A 22 -7.16 -22.60 -53.30
N LEU A 23 -6.23 -23.47 -53.70
CA LEU A 23 -5.35 -24.16 -52.77
C LEU A 23 -4.42 -23.15 -52.09
N ASP A 24 -3.86 -22.20 -52.86
CA ASP A 24 -3.01 -21.14 -52.32
C ASP A 24 -3.76 -20.25 -51.31
N GLU A 25 -5.01 -19.86 -51.59
CA GLU A 25 -5.80 -19.02 -50.67
C GLU A 25 -6.28 -19.77 -49.42
N LEU A 26 -6.61 -21.07 -49.54
CA LEU A 26 -6.95 -21.90 -48.40
C LEU A 26 -5.73 -22.18 -47.51
N GLU A 27 -4.57 -22.42 -48.10
CA GLU A 27 -3.30 -22.58 -47.38
C GLU A 27 -2.92 -21.29 -46.66
N ARG A 28 -3.08 -20.13 -47.31
CA ARG A 28 -2.89 -18.82 -46.68
C ARG A 28 -3.78 -18.63 -45.45
N LEU A 29 -5.07 -18.95 -45.56
CA LEU A 29 -6.02 -18.82 -44.45
C LEU A 29 -5.76 -19.82 -43.32
N TYR A 30 -5.34 -21.04 -43.64
CA TYR A 30 -4.95 -22.04 -42.65
C TYR A 30 -3.76 -21.56 -41.82
N ASN A 31 -2.72 -21.07 -42.49
CA ASN A 31 -1.53 -20.51 -41.83
C ASN A 31 -1.87 -19.27 -40.99
N GLU A 32 -2.72 -18.36 -41.49
CA GLU A 32 -3.20 -17.22 -40.69
C GLU A 32 -4.00 -17.67 -39.46
N ALA A 33 -4.83 -18.71 -39.55
CA ALA A 33 -5.59 -19.23 -38.41
C ALA A 33 -4.67 -19.85 -37.35
N GLU A 34 -3.62 -20.56 -37.77
CA GLU A 34 -2.59 -21.13 -36.91
C GLU A 34 -1.78 -20.03 -36.19
N GLU A 35 -1.30 -19.03 -36.92
CA GLU A 35 -0.60 -17.88 -36.34
C GLU A 35 -1.46 -17.10 -35.34
N ASN A 36 -2.73 -16.87 -35.66
CA ASN A 36 -3.67 -16.20 -34.75
C ASN A 36 -3.95 -17.03 -33.49
N GLY A 37 -4.04 -18.36 -33.62
CA GLY A 37 -4.17 -19.26 -32.48
C GLY A 37 -2.94 -19.19 -31.56
N MET A 38 -1.74 -19.17 -32.15
CA MET A 38 -0.49 -19.03 -31.41
C MET A 38 -0.36 -17.66 -30.72
N ALA A 39 -0.75 -16.58 -31.41
CA ALA A 39 -0.76 -15.23 -30.84
C ALA A 39 -1.72 -15.12 -29.64
N ASN A 40 -2.89 -15.75 -29.72
CA ASN A 40 -3.83 -15.79 -28.60
C ASN A 40 -3.29 -16.61 -27.42
N ALA A 41 -2.67 -17.77 -27.69
CA ALA A 41 -2.04 -18.59 -26.65
C ALA A 41 -0.89 -17.86 -25.93
N LEU A 42 -0.07 -17.11 -26.67
CA LEU A 42 1.00 -16.30 -26.10
C LEU A 42 0.44 -15.18 -25.21
N LEU A 43 -0.59 -14.48 -25.70
CA LEU A 43 -1.27 -13.43 -24.92
C LEU A 43 -1.91 -13.98 -23.64
N GLU A 44 -2.50 -15.17 -23.71
CA GLU A 44 -3.07 -15.85 -22.54
C GLU A 44 -2.00 -16.24 -21.52
N ALA A 45 -0.82 -16.68 -21.98
CA ALA A 45 0.32 -16.98 -21.12
C ALA A 45 0.84 -15.71 -20.42
N ASP A 46 1.07 -14.63 -21.17
CA ASP A 46 1.51 -13.34 -20.62
C ASP A 46 0.49 -12.77 -19.61
N LEU A 47 -0.81 -12.91 -19.93
CA LEU A 47 -1.90 -12.53 -19.03
C LEU A 47 -1.89 -13.37 -17.76
N TYR A 48 -1.63 -14.67 -17.86
CA TYR A 48 -1.55 -15.55 -16.70
C TYR A 48 -0.37 -15.17 -15.81
N GLU A 49 0.81 -14.94 -16.37
CA GLU A 49 1.99 -14.47 -15.62
C GLU A 49 1.73 -13.15 -14.92
N SER A 50 1.14 -12.18 -15.62
CA SER A 50 0.77 -10.88 -15.06
C SER A 50 -0.20 -11.03 -13.88
N LYS A 51 -1.18 -11.93 -13.98
CA LYS A 51 -2.12 -12.21 -12.88
C LYS A 51 -1.43 -12.82 -11.67
N GLN A 52 -0.50 -13.75 -11.88
CA GLN A 52 0.28 -14.35 -10.79
C GLN A 52 1.11 -13.29 -10.06
N GLU A 53 1.71 -12.37 -10.81
CA GLU A 53 2.51 -11.29 -10.21
C GLU A 53 1.65 -10.33 -9.40
N VAL A 54 0.47 -9.94 -9.90
CA VAL A 54 -0.48 -9.12 -9.13
C VAL A 54 -0.89 -9.80 -7.83
N ILE A 55 -1.19 -11.10 -7.87
CA ILE A 55 -1.53 -11.88 -6.66
C ILE A 55 -0.37 -11.86 -5.66
N ARG A 56 0.87 -12.06 -6.13
CA ARG A 56 2.07 -12.00 -5.29
C ARG A 56 2.23 -10.63 -4.63
N LEU A 57 2.11 -9.56 -5.41
CA LEU A 57 2.27 -8.19 -4.91
C LEU A 57 1.19 -7.83 -3.90
N ASN A 58 -0.06 -8.22 -4.13
CA ASN A 58 -1.14 -8.03 -3.16
C ASN A 58 -0.85 -8.72 -1.83
N TYR A 59 -0.37 -9.96 -1.87
CA TYR A 59 0.03 -10.68 -0.65
C TYR A 59 1.15 -9.94 0.11
N ILE A 60 2.17 -9.44 -0.59
CA ILE A 60 3.26 -8.68 0.03
C ILE A 60 2.71 -7.39 0.66
N ALA A 61 1.85 -6.66 -0.04
CA ALA A 61 1.26 -5.42 0.44
C ALA A 61 0.39 -5.65 1.69
N GLU A 62 -0.42 -6.71 1.71
CA GLU A 62 -1.21 -7.11 2.89
C GLU A 62 -0.31 -7.42 4.10
N LYS A 63 0.78 -8.17 3.88
CA LYS A 63 1.74 -8.48 4.94
C LYS A 63 2.43 -7.25 5.50
N GLN A 64 2.85 -6.33 4.63
CA GLN A 64 3.45 -5.06 5.06
C GLN A 64 2.44 -4.19 5.82
N SER A 65 1.18 -4.17 5.39
CA SER A 65 0.12 -3.46 6.11
C SER A 65 -0.07 -4.00 7.53
N ASP A 66 -0.17 -5.33 7.69
CA ASP A 66 -0.30 -5.96 9.00
C ASP A 66 0.90 -5.66 9.92
N GLU A 67 2.10 -5.68 9.37
CA GLU A 67 3.34 -5.38 10.10
C GLU A 67 3.36 -3.92 10.58
N LEU A 68 3.02 -2.97 9.70
CA LEU A 68 2.93 -1.55 10.05
C LEU A 68 1.86 -1.28 11.12
N ILE A 69 0.73 -1.99 11.09
CA ILE A 69 -0.31 -1.87 12.11
C ILE A 69 0.24 -2.30 13.48
N ARG A 70 0.89 -3.46 13.56
CA ARG A 70 1.48 -3.97 14.82
C ARG A 70 2.55 -3.03 15.37
N GLU A 71 3.41 -2.50 14.50
CA GLU A 71 4.43 -1.55 14.91
C GLU A 71 3.80 -0.27 15.49
N LYS A 72 2.78 0.27 14.82
CA LYS A 72 2.02 1.43 15.32
C LYS A 72 1.37 1.15 16.67
N GLU A 73 0.78 -0.02 16.85
CA GLU A 73 0.19 -0.44 18.13
C GLU A 73 1.24 -0.51 19.24
N LEU A 74 2.41 -1.09 18.96
CA LEU A 74 3.52 -1.18 19.92
C LEU A 74 4.04 0.21 20.31
N VAL A 75 4.24 1.10 19.33
CA VAL A 75 4.68 2.49 19.56
C VAL A 75 3.64 3.25 20.37
N ASN A 76 2.35 3.11 20.05
CA ASN A 76 1.27 3.74 20.81
C ASN A 76 1.19 3.21 22.24
N SER A 77 1.36 1.91 22.45
CA SER A 77 1.40 1.29 23.78
C SER A 77 2.55 1.86 24.62
N ARG A 78 3.76 1.99 24.05
CA ARG A 78 4.91 2.60 24.72
C ARG A 78 4.68 4.07 25.07
N ARG A 79 4.15 4.87 24.13
CA ARG A 79 3.82 6.28 24.36
C ARG A 79 2.78 6.46 25.46
N LYS A 80 1.81 5.55 25.54
CA LYS A 80 0.81 5.54 26.60
C LYS A 80 1.44 5.23 27.96
N GLN A 81 2.28 4.19 28.05
CA GLN A 81 2.98 3.83 29.28
C GLN A 81 3.85 4.99 29.80
N SER A 82 4.58 5.68 28.93
CA SER A 82 5.42 6.82 29.33
C SER A 82 4.64 8.02 29.85
N ALA A 83 3.37 8.18 29.47
CA ALA A 83 2.52 9.27 29.95
C ALA A 83 1.77 8.95 31.27
N GLU A 84 1.67 7.67 31.64
CA GLU A 84 0.99 7.24 32.87
C GLU A 84 1.92 7.22 34.10
N VAL A 85 3.24 7.12 33.89
CA VAL A 85 4.23 7.01 34.98
C VAL A 85 4.97 8.33 35.17
N PRO A 86 4.78 9.05 36.29
CA PRO A 86 5.53 10.26 36.60
C PRO A 86 7.01 9.94 36.84
N ARG A 87 7.89 10.72 36.21
CA ARG A 87 9.35 10.63 36.33
C ARG A 87 9.89 11.76 37.21
N PRO A 88 10.97 11.56 37.96
CA PRO A 88 11.53 12.62 38.80
C PRO A 88 12.08 13.79 37.97
N ILE A 89 12.12 14.99 38.55
CA ILE A 89 12.63 16.21 37.91
C ILE A 89 14.06 16.06 37.36
N ASP A 90 14.91 15.27 38.03
CA ASP A 90 16.30 15.01 37.61
C ASP A 90 16.40 14.25 36.27
N GLU A 91 15.33 13.56 35.85
CA GLU A 91 15.26 12.89 34.54
C GLU A 91 14.79 13.80 33.41
N TRP A 92 14.30 15.01 33.72
CA TRP A 92 13.88 15.95 32.70
C TRP A 92 15.10 16.64 32.06
N GLY A 93 15.04 16.81 30.75
CA GLY A 93 15.98 17.62 29.97
C GLY A 93 15.24 18.50 28.98
N GLU A 94 15.91 19.57 28.50
CA GLU A 94 15.34 20.52 27.53
C GLU A 94 14.87 19.86 26.23
N ASP A 95 15.41 18.69 25.89
CA ASP A 95 15.04 17.88 24.73
C ASP A 95 13.61 17.33 24.81
N HIS A 96 13.05 17.23 26.01
CA HIS A 96 11.67 16.81 26.22
C HIS A 96 10.66 17.94 25.96
N GLY A 97 11.10 19.20 26.03
CA GLY A 97 10.25 20.37 25.88
C GLY A 97 9.17 20.47 26.96
N ASP A 98 7.97 20.92 26.55
CA ASP A 98 6.83 21.11 27.44
C ASP A 98 6.31 19.77 27.98
N VAL A 99 6.18 19.69 29.30
CA VAL A 99 5.68 18.51 30.01
C VAL A 99 4.64 18.90 31.05
N LEU A 100 3.94 17.92 31.62
CA LEU A 100 3.07 18.12 32.77
C LEU A 100 3.86 17.87 34.05
N TRP A 101 3.86 18.83 34.96
CA TRP A 101 4.60 18.81 36.21
C TRP A 101 3.68 18.55 37.39
N TRP A 102 4.11 17.68 38.31
CA TRP A 102 3.32 17.19 39.43
C TRP A 102 4.02 17.41 40.76
N GLU A 103 3.25 17.84 41.75
CA GLU A 103 3.59 17.75 43.16
C GLU A 103 2.91 16.51 43.77
N PHE A 104 3.63 15.76 44.59
CA PHE A 104 3.08 14.65 45.36
C PHE A 104 3.22 14.93 46.86
N PRO A 105 2.14 14.80 47.66
CA PRO A 105 0.78 14.40 47.26
C PRO A 105 0.11 15.43 46.36
N ILE A 106 -0.81 14.99 45.49
CA ILE A 106 -1.52 15.88 44.56
C ILE A 106 -2.41 16.82 45.36
N VAL A 107 -2.04 18.10 45.39
CA VAL A 107 -2.80 19.18 46.04
C VAL A 107 -3.47 20.12 45.03
N GLU A 108 -2.95 20.17 43.81
CA GLU A 108 -3.42 21.03 42.73
C GLU A 108 -3.25 20.37 41.35
N PRO A 109 -3.86 20.92 40.28
CA PRO A 109 -3.62 20.47 38.91
C PRO A 109 -2.15 20.65 38.49
N PRO A 110 -1.65 19.83 37.54
CA PRO A 110 -0.27 19.93 37.09
C PRO A 110 0.00 21.23 36.32
N TYR A 111 1.21 21.78 36.48
CA TYR A 111 1.70 22.85 35.62
C TYR A 111 2.07 22.30 34.23
N CYS A 112 1.74 23.04 33.17
CA CYS A 112 2.07 22.68 31.79
C CYS A 112 3.12 23.65 31.25
N GLY A 113 4.30 23.16 30.90
CA GLY A 113 5.40 23.99 30.40
C GLY A 113 6.77 23.44 30.80
N THR A 114 7.72 24.33 31.04
CA THR A 114 9.10 24.00 31.41
C THR A 114 9.54 24.69 32.72
N PRO A 115 10.53 24.14 33.45
CA PRO A 115 11.12 24.81 34.61
C PRO A 115 11.85 26.11 34.28
N LEU A 116 12.05 26.42 33.00
CA LEU A 116 12.70 27.64 32.52
C LEU A 116 11.70 28.80 32.36
N ASP A 117 10.40 28.54 32.52
CA ASP A 117 9.36 29.54 32.39
C ASP A 117 9.37 30.54 33.56
N ALA A 118 9.07 31.80 33.28
CA ALA A 118 9.10 32.87 34.29
C ALA A 118 8.08 32.67 35.43
N ASP A 119 6.98 31.97 35.13
CA ASP A 119 5.90 31.67 36.07
C ASP A 119 6.04 30.28 36.73
N TRP A 120 7.21 29.63 36.58
CA TRP A 120 7.49 28.32 37.18
C TRP A 120 7.59 28.42 38.71
N PRO A 121 6.82 27.62 39.48
CA PRO A 121 6.73 27.80 40.91
C PRO A 121 7.73 26.97 41.75
N ASP A 122 8.60 26.18 41.11
CA ASP A 122 9.77 25.50 41.70
C ASP A 122 9.53 24.45 42.81
N TYR A 123 8.28 24.05 43.09
CA TYR A 123 7.97 22.98 44.05
C TYR A 123 7.62 21.63 43.42
N HIS A 124 7.43 21.54 42.10
CA HIS A 124 7.09 20.28 41.45
C HIS A 124 8.26 19.29 41.50
N THR A 125 7.94 18.02 41.71
CA THR A 125 8.96 16.98 41.94
C THR A 125 9.03 15.98 40.79
N HIS A 126 7.94 15.81 40.05
CA HIS A 126 7.84 14.83 38.98
C HIS A 126 7.21 15.42 37.73
N TRP A 127 7.39 14.76 36.59
CA TRP A 127 6.82 15.15 35.33
C TRP A 127 6.32 13.95 34.51
N THR A 128 5.37 14.21 33.62
CA THR A 128 4.89 13.25 32.61
C THR A 128 4.89 13.92 31.23
N PRO A 129 5.30 13.21 30.16
CA PRO A 129 5.33 13.77 28.81
C PRO A 129 3.92 14.08 28.28
N ILE A 130 3.81 15.16 27.49
CA ILE A 130 2.56 15.50 26.78
C ILE A 130 2.50 14.73 25.47
N ASN A 131 1.47 13.89 25.32
CA ASN A 131 1.21 13.16 24.08
C ASN A 131 0.47 14.06 23.07
N ILE A 132 1.22 14.78 22.24
CA ILE A 132 0.65 15.61 21.17
C ILE A 132 0.26 14.71 19.99
N PRO A 133 -1.02 14.72 19.54
CA PRO A 133 -1.40 14.04 18.31
C PRO A 133 -0.77 14.75 17.11
N VAL A 134 -0.16 14.00 16.20
CA VAL A 134 0.33 14.56 14.94
C VAL A 134 -0.89 14.94 14.09
N LEU A 135 -1.01 16.22 13.74
CA LEU A 135 -2.01 16.68 12.77
C LEU A 135 -1.68 16.02 11.43
N LYS A 136 -2.66 15.36 10.82
CA LYS A 136 -2.53 14.90 9.44
C LYS A 136 -2.67 16.10 8.52
N GLU A 137 -1.67 16.35 7.69
CA GLU A 137 -1.84 17.24 6.53
C GLU A 137 -2.72 16.50 5.51
N ASP A 138 -3.82 17.13 5.09
CA ASP A 138 -4.81 16.59 4.13
C ASP A 138 -4.28 16.52 2.70
#